data_AF-A0A7J4DU91-F1
#
_entry.id   AF-A0A7J4DU91-F1
#
_cell.length_a   1.000
_cell.length_b   1.000
_cell.length_c   1.000
_cell.angle_alpha   90.00
_cell.angle_beta   90.00
_cell.angle_gamma   90.00
#
_symmetry.space_group_name_H-M   'P 1'
#
loop_
_entity.id
_entity.type
_entity.pdbx_description
1 polymer ?
#
loop_
_entity_poly.entity_id
_entity_poly.type
_entity_poly.pdbx_seq_one_letter_code
_entity_poly.pdbx_strand_id
1 'polypeptide(L)'
;MKSRKTRVVIAIPSSILSTEPTLEYKTLKVGFVGRYAAIFRVDTVAVYVDGPGAWKDAELIKKLLEYMVVAPYLRKRVYPKGLLELSYVGVLPPLQIPTHGVGGPKEGEIRQAYIISRRGRRAIVDAGLDGEVEVDVSGLACRRGDIIYVRIVSLDPPKLEVIREPDVYTGYGVELFKSFKSLVRRYKSSSLMIATSRKGRVVDMELLKEVGEKSREKNSILVA
;
A
#
# COMPACT_ATOMS: atom_id res chain seq x y z
N MET A 1 10.26 -1.38 -11.10
CA MET A 1 8.90 -1.32 -11.69
C MET A 1 8.45 0.14 -11.73
N LYS A 2 8.14 0.70 -12.90
CA LYS A 2 7.65 2.09 -13.03
C LYS A 2 6.20 2.23 -12.56
N SER A 3 5.82 3.43 -12.11
CA SER A 3 4.43 3.79 -11.82
C SER A 3 3.57 3.75 -13.10
N ARG A 4 2.26 3.49 -12.95
CA ARG A 4 1.30 3.41 -14.07
C ARG A 4 0.52 4.71 -14.17
N LYS A 5 0.12 5.08 -15.38
CA LYS A 5 -0.76 6.24 -15.63
C LYS A 5 -2.20 5.97 -15.16
N THR A 6 -2.69 4.76 -15.36
CA THR A 6 -4.03 4.32 -14.93
C THR A 6 -3.94 3.72 -13.53
N ARG A 7 -4.75 4.23 -12.61
CA ARG A 7 -4.87 3.69 -11.25
C ARG A 7 -5.67 2.40 -11.23
N VAL A 8 -5.24 1.43 -10.44
CA VAL A 8 -5.92 0.16 -10.25
C VAL A 8 -6.35 0.04 -8.79
N VAL A 9 -7.65 -0.14 -8.59
CA VAL A 9 -8.27 -0.39 -7.29
C VAL A 9 -8.86 -1.79 -7.31
N ILE A 10 -8.63 -2.56 -6.25
CA ILE A 10 -9.32 -3.82 -6.02
C ILE A 10 -10.23 -3.67 -4.80
N ALA A 11 -11.46 -4.17 -4.89
CA ALA A 11 -12.37 -4.26 -3.77
C ALA A 11 -12.39 -5.68 -3.19
N ILE A 12 -12.37 -5.77 -1.87
CA ILE A 12 -12.51 -7.05 -1.15
C ILE A 12 -13.49 -6.89 0.01
N PRO A 13 -14.35 -7.90 0.28
CA PRO A 13 -15.18 -7.90 1.48
C PRO A 13 -14.34 -8.13 2.72
N SER A 14 -14.72 -7.56 3.87
CA SER A 14 -14.03 -7.87 5.14
C SER A 14 -14.30 -9.30 5.61
N SER A 15 -15.40 -9.91 5.17
CA SER A 15 -15.74 -11.30 5.45
C SER A 15 -14.76 -12.34 4.87
N ILE A 16 -13.77 -11.97 4.04
CA ILE A 16 -12.72 -12.93 3.60
C ILE A 16 -11.99 -13.59 4.79
N LEU A 17 -12.01 -12.96 5.96
CA LEU A 17 -11.39 -13.48 7.19
C LEU A 17 -12.36 -14.28 8.06
N SER A 18 -13.66 -14.28 7.78
CA SER A 18 -14.65 -14.94 8.65
C SER A 18 -14.51 -16.46 8.70
N THR A 19 -13.90 -17.05 7.66
CA THR A 19 -13.65 -18.50 7.57
C THR A 19 -12.38 -18.94 8.28
N GLU A 20 -11.53 -18.00 8.71
CA GLU A 20 -10.23 -18.34 9.28
C GLU A 20 -10.30 -18.48 10.81
N PRO A 21 -9.85 -19.63 11.37
CA PRO A 21 -10.09 -19.94 12.78
C PRO A 21 -9.17 -19.19 13.74
N THR A 22 -8.00 -18.75 13.29
CA THR A 22 -6.99 -18.10 14.14
C THR A 22 -6.45 -16.83 13.52
N LEU A 23 -5.86 -15.97 14.36
CA LEU A 23 -5.19 -14.75 13.91
C LEU A 23 -4.03 -15.05 12.94
N GLU A 24 -3.33 -16.17 13.12
CA GLU A 24 -2.26 -16.62 12.23
C GLU A 24 -2.76 -16.87 10.81
N TYR A 25 -3.83 -17.66 10.66
CA TYR A 25 -4.43 -17.94 9.34
C TYR A 25 -5.02 -16.68 8.70
N LYS A 26 -5.66 -15.80 9.50
CA LYS A 26 -6.10 -14.48 9.03
C LYS A 26 -4.92 -13.67 8.51
N THR A 27 -3.81 -13.64 9.24
CA THR A 27 -2.60 -12.92 8.87
C THR A 27 -2.02 -13.45 7.56
N LEU A 28 -1.91 -14.77 7.42
CA LEU A 28 -1.42 -15.40 6.19
C LEU A 28 -2.30 -15.09 4.98
N LYS A 29 -3.64 -15.17 5.13
CA LYS A 29 -4.59 -14.84 4.07
C LYS A 29 -4.46 -13.39 3.61
N VAL A 30 -4.43 -12.43 4.54
CA VAL A 30 -4.19 -11.02 4.20
C VAL A 30 -2.81 -10.84 3.55
N GLY A 31 -1.82 -11.59 4.01
CA GLY A 31 -0.49 -11.66 3.41
C GLY A 31 -0.52 -11.98 1.91
N PHE A 32 -1.31 -12.99 1.51
CA PHE A 32 -1.48 -13.32 0.10
C PHE A 32 -2.21 -12.22 -0.68
N VAL A 33 -3.27 -11.63 -0.12
CA VAL A 33 -3.96 -10.48 -0.74
C VAL A 33 -2.97 -9.34 -1.01
N GLY A 34 -2.17 -8.97 0.00
CA GLY A 34 -1.15 -7.94 -0.14
C GLY A 34 -0.10 -8.28 -1.19
N ARG A 35 0.40 -9.52 -1.20
CA ARG A 35 1.37 -9.98 -2.19
C ARG A 35 0.83 -9.89 -3.61
N TYR A 36 -0.38 -10.37 -3.86
CA TYR A 36 -1.01 -10.29 -5.19
C TYR A 36 -1.26 -8.83 -5.61
N ALA A 37 -1.73 -7.99 -4.69
CA ALA A 37 -1.88 -6.56 -4.94
C ALA A 37 -0.55 -5.90 -5.35
N ALA A 38 0.56 -6.25 -4.69
CA ALA A 38 1.88 -5.75 -5.07
C ALA A 38 2.36 -6.28 -6.43
N ILE A 39 2.19 -7.58 -6.73
CA ILE A 39 2.58 -8.18 -8.01
C ILE A 39 1.89 -7.46 -9.18
N PHE A 40 0.59 -7.21 -9.05
CA PHE A 40 -0.21 -6.55 -10.10
C PHE A 40 -0.13 -5.02 -10.05
N ARG A 41 0.64 -4.45 -9.12
CA ARG A 41 0.82 -3.00 -8.91
C ARG A 41 -0.51 -2.28 -8.69
N VAL A 42 -1.33 -2.81 -7.80
CA VAL A 42 -2.56 -2.19 -7.33
C VAL A 42 -2.22 -0.90 -6.57
N ASP A 43 -2.93 0.18 -6.84
CA ASP A 43 -2.73 1.46 -6.14
C ASP A 43 -3.53 1.51 -4.84
N THR A 44 -4.69 0.85 -4.78
CA THR A 44 -5.55 0.87 -3.58
C THR A 44 -6.28 -0.45 -3.40
N VAL A 45 -6.25 -0.96 -2.17
CA VAL A 45 -7.11 -2.05 -1.71
C VAL A 45 -8.28 -1.44 -0.96
N ALA A 46 -9.48 -1.51 -1.52
CA ALA A 46 -10.72 -0.99 -0.95
C ALA A 46 -11.45 -2.12 -0.20
N VAL A 47 -11.43 -2.06 1.13
CA VAL A 47 -12.08 -3.09 1.98
C VAL A 47 -13.48 -2.60 2.35
N TYR A 48 -14.52 -3.38 2.02
CA TYR A 48 -15.89 -3.04 2.39
C TYR A 48 -16.46 -4.04 3.40
N VAL A 49 -17.23 -3.53 4.36
CA VAL A 49 -17.97 -4.38 5.30
C VAL A 49 -19.23 -4.94 4.65
N ASP A 50 -19.40 -6.25 4.75
CA ASP A 50 -20.48 -7.01 4.11
C ASP A 50 -21.27 -7.92 5.06
N GLY A 51 -20.95 -7.86 6.37
CA GLY A 51 -21.68 -8.60 7.40
C GLY A 51 -21.64 -7.92 8.77
N PRO A 52 -22.57 -8.27 9.67
CA PRO A 52 -22.59 -7.76 11.04
C PRO A 52 -21.32 -8.16 11.78
N GLY A 53 -20.74 -7.23 12.55
CA GLY A 53 -19.52 -7.47 13.33
C GLY A 53 -18.21 -7.53 12.52
N ALA A 54 -18.26 -7.46 11.19
CA ALA A 54 -17.09 -7.61 10.32
C ALA A 54 -16.22 -6.34 10.20
N TRP A 55 -16.48 -5.31 11.02
CA TRP A 55 -15.65 -4.10 11.09
C TRP A 55 -14.26 -4.40 11.69
N LYS A 56 -14.18 -5.25 12.72
CA LYS A 56 -12.90 -5.66 13.32
C LYS A 56 -12.01 -6.38 12.31
N ASP A 57 -12.59 -7.21 11.46
CA ASP A 57 -11.85 -7.86 10.37
C ASP A 57 -11.38 -6.84 9.34
N ALA A 58 -12.20 -5.83 8.99
CA ALA A 58 -11.78 -4.75 8.09
C ALA A 58 -10.58 -3.96 8.65
N GLU A 59 -10.60 -3.63 9.95
CA GLU A 59 -9.49 -2.97 10.65
C GLU A 59 -8.23 -3.83 10.66
N LEU A 60 -8.37 -5.14 10.92
CA LEU A 60 -7.26 -6.09 10.87
C LEU A 60 -6.64 -6.16 9.47
N ILE A 61 -7.47 -6.28 8.43
CA ILE A 61 -7.01 -6.28 7.03
C ILE A 61 -6.21 -5.00 6.76
N LYS A 62 -6.76 -3.82 7.11
CA LYS A 62 -6.06 -2.54 6.90
C LYS A 62 -4.71 -2.51 7.60
N LYS A 63 -4.68 -2.84 8.89
CA LYS A 63 -3.46 -2.79 9.70
C LYS A 63 -2.37 -3.71 9.15
N LEU A 64 -2.73 -4.92 8.74
CA LEU A 64 -1.79 -5.89 8.16
C LEU A 64 -1.31 -5.45 6.77
N LEU A 65 -2.20 -5.00 5.90
CA LEU A 65 -1.84 -4.52 4.56
C LEU A 65 -0.92 -3.30 4.62
N GLU A 66 -1.21 -2.33 5.50
CA GLU A 66 -0.36 -1.15 5.71
C GLU A 66 1.00 -1.55 6.30
N TYR A 67 1.03 -2.48 7.26
CA TYR A 67 2.27 -3.03 7.80
C TYR A 67 3.16 -3.64 6.71
N MET A 68 2.57 -4.37 5.76
CA MET A 68 3.31 -4.98 4.65
C MET A 68 3.99 -3.95 3.75
N VAL A 69 3.34 -2.80 3.50
CA VAL A 69 3.86 -1.71 2.64
C VAL A 69 5.03 -0.98 3.28
N VAL A 70 5.08 -0.89 4.61
CA VAL A 70 6.21 -0.30 5.32
C VAL A 70 7.50 -1.10 5.10
N ALA A 71 8.54 -0.40 4.66
CA ALA A 71 9.84 -0.97 4.37
C ALA A 71 10.40 -1.69 5.61
N PRO A 72 11.02 -2.88 5.44
CA PRO A 72 11.43 -3.73 6.57
C PRO A 72 12.26 -3.00 7.65
N TYR A 73 13.17 -2.11 7.23
CA TYR A 73 14.03 -1.34 8.13
C TYR A 73 13.28 -0.29 8.97
N LEU A 74 12.07 0.14 8.58
CA LEU A 74 11.25 1.10 9.34
C LEU A 74 10.22 0.44 10.25
N ARG A 75 9.91 -0.85 10.06
CA ARG A 75 8.76 -1.50 10.73
C ARG A 75 8.79 -1.37 12.25
N LYS A 76 9.96 -1.50 12.88
CA LYS A 76 10.11 -1.36 14.35
C LYS A 76 9.82 0.06 14.85
N ARG A 77 10.08 1.07 14.02
CA ARG A 77 9.86 2.49 14.37
C ARG A 77 8.41 2.89 14.13
N VAL A 78 7.80 2.40 13.04
CA VAL A 78 6.40 2.69 12.69
C VAL A 78 5.42 1.88 13.55
N TYR A 79 5.73 0.61 13.80
CA TYR A 79 4.90 -0.31 14.58
C TYR A 79 5.68 -0.78 15.81
N PRO A 80 5.50 -0.11 16.97
CA PRO A 80 6.13 -0.53 18.21
C PRO A 80 5.68 -1.93 18.63
N LYS A 81 6.49 -2.59 19.45
CA LYS A 81 6.21 -3.95 19.95
C LYS A 81 4.95 -3.99 20.80
N GLY A 82 4.30 -5.16 20.86
CA GLY A 82 3.15 -5.41 21.74
C GLY A 82 1.78 -5.22 21.09
N LEU A 83 1.71 -4.87 19.81
CA LEU A 83 0.46 -4.83 19.05
C LEU A 83 -0.04 -6.25 18.78
N LEU A 84 -1.06 -6.70 19.51
CA LEU A 84 -1.59 -8.07 19.46
C LEU A 84 -2.01 -8.49 18.04
N GLU A 85 -2.59 -7.57 17.26
CA GLU A 85 -3.03 -7.83 15.89
C GLU A 85 -1.86 -8.06 14.93
N LEU A 86 -0.64 -7.69 15.34
CA LEU A 86 0.60 -7.88 14.58
C LEU A 86 1.50 -8.98 15.18
N SER A 87 1.00 -9.78 16.13
CA SER A 87 1.77 -10.86 16.76
C SER A 87 2.27 -11.93 15.78
N TYR A 88 1.52 -12.18 14.70
CA TYR A 88 1.83 -13.21 13.69
C TYR A 88 2.42 -12.63 12.40
N VAL A 89 2.88 -11.38 12.35
CA VAL A 89 3.43 -10.77 11.12
C VAL A 89 4.65 -11.50 10.55
N GLY A 90 5.27 -12.41 11.31
CA GLY A 90 6.34 -13.28 10.83
C GLY A 90 5.91 -14.25 9.72
N VAL A 91 4.62 -14.60 9.61
CA VAL A 91 4.11 -15.46 8.53
C VAL A 91 3.76 -14.69 7.24
N LEU A 92 3.84 -13.36 7.26
CA LEU A 92 3.53 -12.54 6.10
C LEU A 92 4.55 -12.79 4.98
N PRO A 93 4.11 -13.06 3.75
CA PRO A 93 5.03 -13.19 2.63
C PRO A 93 5.67 -11.83 2.31
N PRO A 94 6.92 -11.82 1.80
CA PRO A 94 7.56 -10.57 1.42
C PRO A 94 6.85 -9.94 0.20
N LEU A 95 6.72 -8.61 0.19
CA LEU A 95 6.19 -7.88 -0.97
C LEU A 95 7.23 -7.67 -2.08
N GLN A 96 8.51 -7.51 -1.72
CA GLN A 96 9.63 -7.27 -2.65
C GLN A 96 9.36 -6.11 -3.64
N ILE A 97 8.83 -5.00 -3.15
CA ILE A 97 8.61 -3.78 -3.96
C ILE A 97 9.87 -2.89 -3.98
N PRO A 98 10.04 -2.01 -5.00
CA PRO A 98 11.24 -1.19 -5.17
C PRO A 98 11.68 -0.41 -3.92
N THR A 99 10.73 0.08 -3.12
CA THR A 99 10.98 0.89 -1.92
C THR A 99 11.42 0.10 -0.69
N HIS A 100 11.47 -1.24 -0.76
CA HIS A 100 11.88 -2.10 0.37
C HIS A 100 13.39 -2.30 0.48
N GLY A 101 14.17 -1.90 -0.53
CA GLY A 101 15.64 -1.82 -0.47
C GLY A 101 16.33 -3.12 -0.07
N VAL A 102 16.28 -4.13 -0.94
CA VAL A 102 16.93 -5.44 -0.73
C VAL A 102 18.44 -5.32 -0.99
N GLY A 103 19.27 -5.71 -0.02
CA GLY A 103 20.73 -5.76 -0.19
C GLY A 103 21.48 -4.48 0.18
N GLY A 104 20.94 -3.67 1.10
CA GLY A 104 21.59 -2.44 1.59
C GLY A 104 21.27 -1.20 0.76
N PRO A 105 21.61 0.00 1.28
CA PRO A 105 21.31 1.27 0.61
C PRO A 105 22.25 1.52 -0.57
N LYS A 106 21.72 2.05 -1.68
CA LYS A 106 22.49 2.41 -2.88
C LYS A 106 22.21 3.84 -3.33
N GLU A 107 23.21 4.53 -3.83
CA GLU A 107 23.01 5.86 -4.45
C GLU A 107 22.05 5.77 -5.65
N GLY A 108 21.20 6.78 -5.79
CA GLY A 108 20.11 6.83 -6.77
C GLY A 108 18.85 6.06 -6.39
N GLU A 109 18.89 5.18 -5.38
CA GLU A 109 17.74 4.39 -4.92
C GLU A 109 16.67 5.28 -4.26
N ILE A 110 15.39 4.98 -4.51
CA ILE A 110 14.25 5.60 -3.80
C ILE A 110 13.86 4.71 -2.63
N ARG A 111 13.77 5.32 -1.45
CA ARG A 111 13.47 4.65 -0.17
C ARG A 111 12.35 5.37 0.56
N GLN A 112 11.70 4.64 1.46
CA GLN A 112 10.86 5.26 2.49
C GLN A 112 11.75 5.86 3.59
N ALA A 113 11.35 7.01 4.13
CA ALA A 113 11.98 7.65 5.27
C ALA A 113 10.93 8.06 6.30
N TYR A 114 11.16 7.72 7.57
CA TYR A 114 10.28 8.06 8.68
C TYR A 114 10.69 9.41 9.29
N ILE A 115 9.74 10.32 9.46
CA ILE A 115 10.00 11.63 10.08
C ILE A 115 10.09 11.51 11.59
N ILE A 116 11.29 11.72 12.13
CA ILE A 116 11.57 11.68 13.56
C ILE A 116 11.21 13.01 14.21
N SER A 117 11.60 14.12 13.57
CA SER A 117 11.27 15.46 14.00
C SER A 117 11.22 16.43 12.83
N ARG A 118 10.48 17.53 12.98
CA ARG A 118 10.37 18.60 11.98
C ARG A 118 10.58 19.95 12.67
N ARG A 119 11.40 20.81 12.06
CA ARG A 119 11.63 22.21 12.49
C ARG A 119 11.52 23.12 11.26
N GLY A 120 10.35 23.75 11.12
CA GLY A 120 10.04 24.60 9.96
C GLY A 120 10.14 23.82 8.64
N ARG A 121 11.15 24.18 7.83
CA ARG A 121 11.45 23.57 6.52
C ARG A 121 12.39 22.36 6.55
N ARG A 122 13.02 22.08 7.70
CA ARG A 122 13.91 20.93 7.86
C ARG A 122 13.24 19.82 8.64
N ALA A 123 13.58 18.58 8.32
CA ALA A 123 13.17 17.42 9.09
C ALA A 123 14.35 16.46 9.27
N ILE A 124 14.39 15.79 10.42
CA ILE A 124 15.32 14.69 10.68
C ILE A 124 14.57 13.40 10.39
N VAL A 125 15.14 12.54 9.55
CA VAL A 125 14.49 11.34 9.06
C VAL A 125 15.36 10.09 9.22
N ASP A 126 14.71 8.96 9.43
CA ASP A 126 15.31 7.62 9.40
C ASP A 126 14.96 6.99 8.05
N ALA A 127 15.95 6.76 7.19
CA ALA A 127 15.79 6.13 5.88
C ALA A 127 16.42 4.72 5.82
N GLY A 128 16.77 4.14 6.98
CA GLY A 128 17.51 2.88 7.07
C GLY A 128 18.94 2.99 6.56
N LEU A 129 19.60 4.12 6.83
CA LEU A 129 21.03 4.36 6.63
C LEU A 129 21.77 4.26 7.98
N ASP A 130 23.09 4.39 7.98
CA ASP A 130 23.93 4.46 9.18
C ASP A 130 23.80 5.82 9.89
N GLY A 131 22.57 6.18 10.27
CA GLY A 131 22.26 7.41 10.99
C GLY A 131 20.97 8.10 10.52
N GLU A 132 20.58 9.12 11.29
CA GLU A 132 19.47 10.01 10.95
C GLU A 132 19.99 11.14 10.05
N VAL A 133 19.21 11.53 9.04
CA VAL A 133 19.64 12.51 8.03
C VAL A 133 18.71 13.70 8.04
N GLU A 134 19.26 14.91 7.94
CA GLU A 134 18.46 16.13 7.74
C GLU A 134 18.07 16.29 6.27
N VAL A 135 16.79 16.56 6.02
CA VAL A 135 16.23 16.80 4.69
C VAL A 135 15.44 18.10 4.63
N ASP A 136 15.38 18.70 3.45
CA ASP A 136 14.46 19.81 3.16
C ASP A 136 13.06 19.26 2.82
N VAL A 137 12.08 19.61 3.66
CA VAL A 137 10.67 19.26 3.49
C VAL A 137 9.82 20.49 3.12
N SER A 138 10.44 21.52 2.56
CA SER A 138 9.75 22.72 2.08
C SER A 138 8.60 22.36 1.14
N GLY A 139 7.42 22.91 1.43
CA GLY A 139 6.20 22.66 0.66
C GLY A 139 5.63 21.25 0.79
N LEU A 140 6.15 20.42 1.70
CA LEU A 140 5.55 19.13 2.04
C LEU A 140 4.72 19.25 3.32
N ALA A 141 3.46 18.84 3.25
CA ALA A 141 2.58 18.73 4.41
C ALA A 141 2.90 17.42 5.16
N CYS A 142 3.86 17.47 6.09
CA CYS A 142 4.28 16.31 6.85
C CYS A 142 4.52 16.64 8.34
N ARG A 143 4.40 15.64 9.21
CA ARG A 143 4.63 15.73 10.65
C ARG A 143 5.46 14.55 11.15
N ARG A 144 5.90 14.63 12.41
CA ARG A 144 6.52 13.48 13.09
C ARG A 144 5.62 12.26 12.98
N GLY A 145 6.19 11.11 12.64
CA GLY A 145 5.45 9.86 12.44
C GLY A 145 5.10 9.55 10.99
N ASP A 146 5.12 10.54 10.10
CA ASP A 146 4.80 10.32 8.70
C ASP A 146 5.96 9.60 7.98
N ILE A 147 5.62 8.84 6.95
CA ILE A 147 6.57 8.24 6.02
C ILE A 147 6.56 9.07 4.74
N ILE A 148 7.74 9.51 4.32
CA ILE A 148 7.97 10.20 3.05
C ILE A 148 8.84 9.33 2.13
N TYR A 149 8.94 9.72 0.86
CA TYR A 149 9.87 9.10 -0.07
C TYR A 149 11.09 9.99 -0.27
N VAL A 150 12.26 9.38 -0.30
CA VAL A 150 13.54 10.06 -0.51
C VAL A 150 14.38 9.30 -1.53
N ARG A 151 15.25 10.01 -2.25
CA ARG A 151 16.31 9.43 -3.07
C ARG A 151 17.64 9.57 -2.35
N ILE A 152 18.44 8.52 -2.32
CA ILE A 152 19.82 8.59 -1.83
C ILE A 152 20.66 9.32 -2.88
N VAL A 153 21.21 10.48 -2.51
CA VAL A 153 22.10 11.27 -3.37
C VAL A 153 23.56 10.90 -3.14
N SER A 154 23.93 10.64 -1.88
CA SER A 154 25.28 10.27 -1.45
C SER A 154 25.17 9.38 -0.22
N LEU A 155 26.01 8.36 -0.10
CA LEU A 155 26.11 7.53 1.11
C LEU A 155 27.16 8.07 2.10
N ASP A 156 28.20 8.73 1.61
CA ASP A 156 29.28 9.28 2.44
C ASP A 156 29.72 10.69 1.98
N PRO A 157 29.36 11.76 2.71
CA PRO A 157 28.41 11.76 3.81
C PRO A 157 26.98 11.50 3.31
N PRO A 158 26.07 11.00 4.17
CA PRO A 158 24.71 10.66 3.77
C PRO A 158 23.92 11.90 3.37
N LYS A 159 23.39 11.91 2.14
CA LYS A 159 22.53 12.97 1.61
C LYS A 159 21.29 12.38 0.96
N LEU A 160 20.14 12.97 1.27
CA LEU A 160 18.83 12.53 0.80
C LEU A 160 18.10 13.69 0.11
N GLU A 161 17.43 13.39 -1.00
CA GLU A 161 16.53 14.31 -1.70
C GLU A 161 15.08 13.85 -1.48
N VAL A 162 14.16 14.75 -1.10
CA VAL A 162 12.75 14.41 -0.92
C VAL A 162 12.06 14.25 -2.27
N ILE A 163 11.38 13.12 -2.46
CA ILE A 163 10.62 12.78 -3.67
C ILE A 163 9.13 12.83 -3.36
N ARG A 164 8.40 13.74 -4.01
CA ARG A 164 6.94 13.87 -3.84
C ARG A 164 6.16 12.82 -4.62
N GLU A 165 6.60 12.55 -5.85
CA GLU A 165 5.95 11.62 -6.77
C GLU A 165 7.01 10.62 -7.28
N PRO A 166 7.20 9.49 -6.58
CA PRO A 166 8.12 8.46 -7.02
C PRO A 166 7.74 7.91 -8.40
N ASP A 167 8.73 7.73 -9.27
CA ASP A 167 8.58 7.15 -10.59
C ASP A 167 8.52 5.60 -10.58
N VAL A 168 8.61 5.01 -9.39
CA VAL A 168 8.52 3.58 -9.13
C VAL A 168 7.23 3.23 -8.39
N TYR A 169 6.82 1.96 -8.46
CA TYR A 169 5.72 1.46 -7.63
C TYR A 169 6.10 1.47 -6.15
N THR A 170 5.30 2.12 -5.31
CA THR A 170 5.58 2.32 -3.88
C THR A 170 4.74 1.45 -2.95
N GLY A 171 3.94 0.54 -3.49
CA GLY A 171 2.93 -0.21 -2.75
C GLY A 171 1.52 0.33 -2.98
N TYR A 172 0.57 -0.21 -2.22
CA TYR A 172 -0.85 0.15 -2.28
C TYR A 172 -1.27 0.97 -1.04
N GLY A 173 -2.26 1.84 -1.21
CA GLY A 173 -3.05 2.37 -0.10
C GLY A 173 -4.17 1.41 0.32
N VAL A 174 -4.75 1.65 1.51
CA VAL A 174 -5.89 0.87 1.99
C VAL A 174 -7.02 1.78 2.46
N GLU A 175 -8.18 1.65 1.85
CA GLU A 175 -9.39 2.41 2.19
C GLU A 175 -10.46 1.50 2.79
N LEU A 176 -11.11 1.94 3.87
CA LEU A 176 -12.22 1.21 4.51
C LEU A 176 -13.56 1.82 4.13
N PHE A 177 -14.53 0.95 3.87
CA PHE A 177 -15.90 1.31 3.51
C PHE A 177 -16.88 0.59 4.42
N LYS A 178 -17.87 1.33 4.94
CA LYS A 178 -18.93 0.77 5.79
C LYS A 178 -19.87 -0.19 5.05
N SER A 179 -19.87 -0.16 3.72
CA SER A 179 -20.68 -1.04 2.87
C SER A 179 -20.19 -1.04 1.43
N PHE A 180 -20.54 -2.08 0.68
CA PHE A 180 -20.33 -2.11 -0.77
C PHE A 180 -20.97 -0.92 -1.49
N LYS A 181 -22.17 -0.49 -1.06
CA LYS A 181 -22.85 0.69 -1.60
C LYS A 181 -22.02 1.97 -1.45
N SER A 182 -21.36 2.16 -0.31
CA SER A 182 -20.50 3.33 -0.08
C SER A 182 -19.23 3.30 -0.93
N LEU A 183 -18.66 2.11 -1.17
CA LEU A 183 -17.53 1.90 -2.08
C LEU A 183 -17.93 2.23 -3.52
N VAL A 184 -19.05 1.69 -4.01
CA VAL A 184 -19.55 1.99 -5.37
C VAL A 184 -19.79 3.49 -5.53
N ARG A 185 -20.40 4.16 -4.55
CA ARG A 185 -20.61 5.61 -4.61
C ARG A 185 -19.30 6.40 -4.74
N ARG A 186 -18.23 5.95 -4.07
CA ARG A 186 -16.91 6.59 -4.11
C ARG A 186 -16.25 6.52 -5.49
N TYR A 187 -16.42 5.41 -6.20
CA TYR A 187 -15.67 5.11 -7.42
C TYR A 187 -16.48 5.17 -8.72
N LYS A 188 -17.82 5.17 -8.66
CA LYS A 188 -18.71 5.09 -9.84
C LYS A 188 -18.46 6.18 -10.90
N SER A 189 -18.08 7.39 -10.49
CA SER A 189 -17.84 8.51 -11.42
C SER A 189 -16.41 8.55 -11.95
N SER A 190 -15.45 8.09 -11.16
CA SER A 190 -14.01 8.25 -11.42
C SER A 190 -13.35 7.01 -12.02
N SER A 191 -13.95 5.83 -11.89
CA SER A 191 -13.37 4.56 -12.31
C SER A 191 -14.23 3.82 -13.33
N LEU A 192 -13.58 3.06 -14.23
CA LEU A 192 -14.22 1.93 -14.90
C LEU A 192 -14.48 0.83 -13.86
N MET A 193 -15.73 0.42 -13.66
CA MET A 193 -16.08 -0.63 -12.71
C MET A 193 -16.18 -1.99 -13.41
N ILE A 194 -15.42 -2.97 -12.92
CA ILE A 194 -15.42 -4.36 -13.37
C ILE A 194 -15.90 -5.19 -12.19
N ALA A 195 -17.11 -5.75 -12.28
CA ALA A 195 -17.63 -6.67 -11.28
C ALA A 195 -17.32 -8.12 -11.69
N THR A 196 -16.85 -8.92 -10.76
CA THR A 196 -16.47 -10.31 -10.94
C THR A 196 -17.51 -11.22 -10.30
N SER A 197 -17.91 -12.28 -11.01
CA SER A 197 -18.89 -13.24 -10.51
C SER A 197 -18.79 -14.53 -11.31
N ARG A 198 -19.10 -15.67 -10.67
CA ARG A 198 -19.27 -16.96 -11.36
C ARG A 198 -20.37 -16.93 -12.44
N LYS A 199 -21.31 -15.99 -12.34
CA LYS A 199 -22.40 -15.75 -13.31
C LYS A 199 -22.05 -14.67 -14.34
N GLY A 200 -20.84 -14.11 -14.28
CA GLY A 200 -20.38 -13.08 -15.20
C GLY A 200 -20.10 -13.64 -16.60
N ARG A 201 -19.81 -12.74 -17.54
CA ARG A 201 -19.27 -13.11 -18.86
C ARG A 201 -17.92 -13.81 -18.66
N VAL A 202 -17.68 -14.87 -19.44
CA VAL A 202 -16.36 -15.52 -19.50
C VAL A 202 -15.34 -14.49 -19.99
N VAL A 203 -14.15 -14.51 -19.39
CA VAL A 203 -13.06 -13.62 -19.81
C VAL A 203 -12.42 -14.21 -21.07
N ASP A 204 -12.81 -13.67 -22.22
CA ASP A 204 -12.25 -13.99 -23.53
C ASP A 204 -11.51 -12.77 -24.12
N MET A 205 -10.92 -12.96 -25.30
CA MET A 205 -10.16 -11.89 -25.98
C MET A 205 -11.02 -10.69 -26.37
N GLU A 206 -12.31 -10.91 -26.63
CA GLU A 206 -13.25 -9.85 -27.00
C GLU A 206 -13.54 -8.94 -25.80
N LEU A 207 -13.87 -9.53 -24.65
CA LEU A 207 -14.09 -8.79 -23.41
C LEU A 207 -12.82 -8.07 -22.95
N LEU A 208 -11.65 -8.71 -23.07
CA LEU A 208 -10.38 -8.06 -22.73
C LEU A 208 -10.10 -6.85 -23.62
N LYS A 209 -10.43 -6.92 -24.91
CA LYS A 209 -10.31 -5.78 -25.83
C LYS A 209 -11.27 -4.66 -25.44
N GLU A 210 -12.53 -4.99 -25.16
CA GLU A 210 -13.56 -4.03 -24.71
C GLU A 210 -13.14 -3.30 -23.42
N VAL A 211 -12.67 -4.04 -22.42
CA VAL A 211 -12.17 -3.49 -21.15
C VAL A 211 -10.90 -2.66 -21.40
N GLY A 212 -10.01 -3.13 -22.28
CA GLY A 212 -8.81 -2.43 -22.69
C GLY A 212 -9.10 -1.05 -23.29
N GLU A 213 -10.10 -0.95 -24.15
CA GLU A 213 -10.53 0.32 -24.76
C GLU A 213 -11.15 1.26 -23.72
N LYS A 214 -12.12 0.78 -22.93
CA LYS A 214 -12.77 1.57 -21.85
C LYS A 214 -11.79 2.05 -20.79
N SER A 215 -10.76 1.26 -20.48
CA SER A 215 -9.74 1.64 -19.49
C SER A 215 -8.81 2.75 -19.96
N ARG A 216 -8.77 3.07 -21.26
CA ARG A 216 -8.01 4.23 -21.77
C ARG A 216 -8.76 5.55 -21.60
N GLU A 217 -10.09 5.50 -21.57
CA GLU A 217 -10.96 6.67 -21.35
C GLU A 217 -11.01 7.11 -19.88
N LYS A 218 -10.77 6.17 -18.96
CA LYS A 218 -10.79 6.41 -17.51
C LYS A 218 -9.38 6.28 -16.93
N ASN A 219 -8.95 7.26 -16.14
CA ASN A 219 -7.66 7.22 -15.45
C ASN A 219 -7.62 6.26 -14.24
N SER A 220 -8.70 5.49 -14.00
CA SER A 220 -8.84 4.59 -12.85
C SER A 220 -9.75 3.40 -13.20
N ILE A 221 -9.42 2.23 -12.67
CA ILE A 221 -10.18 0.99 -12.79
C ILE A 221 -10.45 0.45 -11.39
N LEU A 222 -11.69 0.03 -11.12
CA LEU A 222 -12.07 -0.68 -9.92
C LEU A 222 -12.49 -2.10 -10.31
N VAL A 223 -11.81 -3.11 -9.76
CA VAL A 223 -12.20 -4.52 -9.86
C VAL A 223 -12.86 -4.93 -8.54
N ALA A 224 -14.10 -5.43 -8.59
CA ALA A 224 -14.90 -5.76 -7.41
C ALA A 224 -15.59 -7.12 -7.51
#